data_AF-A0A699U0G3-F1
#
_entry.id   AF-A0A699U0G3-F1
#
_cell.length_a   1.000
_cell.length_b   1.000
_cell.length_c   1.000
_cell.angle_alpha   90.00
_cell.angle_beta   90.00
_cell.angle_gamma   90.00
#
_symmetry.space_group_name_H-M   'P 1'
#
loop_
_entity.id
_entity.type
_entity.pdbx_description
1 polymer ?
#
loop_
_entity_poly.entity_id
_entity_poly.type
_entity_poly.pdbx_seq_one_letter_code
_entity_poly.pdbx_strand_id
1 'polypeptide(L)'
;WLPTADLKTVAQLGCPSLGRKNVFSAKAMRFCYGIQEETVCSKCVLKKSCKFVNQSVWKKGAKNMDLAVVMRVITLYALDAVPSQLEVTDDVKNAVSRLLQEIIRLDEIES
;
A
#
# COMPACT_ATOMS: atom_id res chain seq x y z
N TRP A 1 -5.69 3.43 -14.80
CA TRP A 1 -5.85 4.83 -14.39
C TRP A 1 -4.64 5.30 -13.61
N LEU A 2 -4.37 4.81 -12.39
CA LEU A 2 -3.18 5.20 -11.64
C LEU A 2 -1.84 4.60 -12.15
N PRO A 3 -0.70 5.31 -12.00
CA PRO A 3 0.63 4.83 -12.34
C PRO A 3 0.98 3.50 -11.65
N THR A 4 1.10 2.43 -12.44
CA THR A 4 1.39 1.08 -11.92
C THR A 4 2.75 1.01 -11.21
N ALA A 5 3.74 1.75 -11.70
CA ALA A 5 5.07 1.79 -11.09
C ALA A 5 5.02 2.34 -9.66
N ASP A 6 4.33 3.48 -9.47
CA ASP A 6 4.19 4.11 -8.15
C ASP A 6 3.41 3.23 -7.18
N LEU A 7 2.34 2.57 -7.65
CA LEU A 7 1.57 1.62 -6.82
C LEU A 7 2.43 0.44 -6.35
N LYS A 8 3.31 -0.07 -7.21
CA LYS A 8 4.25 -1.14 -6.84
C LYS A 8 5.28 -0.65 -5.83
N THR A 9 5.85 0.55 -6.02
CA THR A 9 6.78 1.18 -5.06
C THR A 9 6.14 1.26 -3.67
N VAL A 10 4.90 1.75 -3.57
CA VAL A 10 4.16 1.84 -2.32
C VAL A 10 3.89 0.45 -1.72
N ALA A 11 3.49 -0.53 -2.52
CA ALA A 11 3.17 -1.88 -2.05
C ALA A 11 4.38 -2.64 -1.46
N GLN A 12 5.60 -2.28 -1.86
CA GLN A 12 6.84 -2.95 -1.47
C GLN A 12 7.42 -2.48 -0.12
N LEU A 13 7.04 -1.32 0.41
CA LEU A 13 7.62 -0.78 1.64
C LEU A 13 7.32 -1.66 2.88
N GLY A 14 6.09 -2.14 3.02
CA GLY A 14 5.65 -2.85 4.22
C GLY A 14 4.17 -2.64 4.51
N CYS A 15 3.74 -2.93 5.74
CA CYS A 15 2.42 -2.50 6.21
C CYS A 15 2.53 -1.08 6.79
N PRO A 16 1.63 -0.15 6.43
CA PRO A 16 1.69 1.23 6.92
C PRO A 16 1.37 1.35 8.42
N SER A 17 0.65 0.38 9.00
CA SER A 17 0.39 0.27 10.44
C SER A 17 -0.15 -1.12 10.79
N LEU A 18 -0.38 -1.39 12.08
CA LEU A 18 -0.86 -2.69 12.60
C LEU A 18 -2.39 -2.87 12.53
N GLY A 19 -3.15 -1.82 12.17
CA GLY A 19 -4.60 -1.90 12.06
C GLY A 19 -5.03 -2.89 10.99
N ARG A 20 -5.98 -3.79 11.29
CA ARG A 20 -6.40 -4.88 10.38
C ARG A 20 -6.70 -4.39 8.96
N LYS A 21 -7.48 -3.31 8.81
CA LYS A 21 -7.82 -2.76 7.48
C LYS A 21 -6.59 -2.27 6.73
N ASN A 22 -5.63 -1.66 7.42
CA ASN A 22 -4.42 -1.09 6.84
C ASN A 22 -3.47 -2.20 6.39
N VAL A 23 -3.29 -3.22 7.23
CA VAL A 23 -2.53 -4.44 6.90
C VAL A 23 -3.16 -5.15 5.70
N PHE A 24 -4.49 -5.32 5.71
CA PHE A 24 -5.18 -6.02 4.64
C PHE A 24 -5.12 -5.25 3.33
N SER A 25 -5.26 -3.92 3.35
CA SER A 25 -5.11 -3.10 2.15
C SER A 25 -3.70 -3.17 1.57
N ALA A 26 -2.64 -3.11 2.39
CA ALA A 26 -1.27 -3.23 1.89
C ALA A 26 -0.99 -4.63 1.28
N LYS A 27 -1.47 -5.70 1.93
CA LYS A 27 -1.34 -7.07 1.44
C LYS A 27 -2.15 -7.33 0.16
N ALA A 28 -3.32 -6.71 0.07
CA ALA A 28 -4.16 -6.73 -1.13
C ALA A 28 -3.42 -6.10 -2.31
N MET A 29 -2.84 -4.89 -2.14
CA MET A 29 -2.00 -4.28 -3.19
C MET A 29 -0.89 -5.23 -3.66
N ARG A 30 -0.19 -5.89 -2.73
CA ARG A 30 0.86 -6.85 -3.06
C ARG A 30 0.33 -8.05 -3.86
N PHE A 31 -0.80 -8.62 -3.46
CA PHE A 31 -1.44 -9.72 -4.19
C PHE A 31 -1.80 -9.32 -5.63
N CYS A 32 -2.40 -8.13 -5.84
CA CYS A 32 -2.76 -7.62 -7.17
C CYS A 32 -1.56 -7.53 -8.12
N TYR A 33 -0.37 -7.27 -7.60
CA TYR A 33 0.85 -7.15 -8.39
C TYR A 33 1.73 -8.39 -8.38
N GLY A 34 1.26 -9.51 -7.81
CA GLY A 34 2.04 -10.75 -7.70
C GLY A 34 3.29 -10.62 -6.81
N ILE A 35 3.30 -9.64 -5.91
CA ILE A 35 4.39 -9.45 -4.95
C ILE A 35 4.23 -10.48 -3.84
N GLN A 36 5.28 -11.28 -3.62
CA GLN A 36 5.28 -12.30 -2.56
C GLN A 36 5.23 -11.66 -1.18
N GLU A 37 4.26 -12.06 -0.35
CA GLU A 37 4.08 -11.42 0.95
C GLU A 37 5.29 -11.63 1.86
N GLU A 38 5.94 -12.78 1.78
CA GLU A 38 7.12 -13.12 2.57
C GLU A 38 8.31 -12.20 2.29
N THR A 39 8.53 -11.80 1.04
CA THR A 39 9.67 -10.94 0.68
C THR A 39 9.52 -9.54 1.24
N VAL A 40 8.28 -9.07 1.43
CA VAL A 40 7.99 -7.76 2.03
C VAL A 40 7.88 -7.87 3.55
N CYS A 41 7.16 -8.87 4.08
CA CYS A 41 7.03 -9.10 5.52
C CYS A 41 8.38 -9.38 6.20
N SER A 42 9.32 -10.04 5.54
CA SER A 42 10.66 -10.31 6.08
C SER A 42 11.46 -9.04 6.39
N LYS A 43 11.23 -7.96 5.62
CA LYS A 43 11.88 -6.65 5.79
C LYS A 43 11.00 -5.64 6.54
N CYS A 44 9.74 -5.97 6.79
CA CYS A 44 8.79 -5.06 7.42
C CYS A 44 9.15 -4.83 8.90
N VAL A 45 9.37 -3.56 9.27
CA VAL A 45 9.70 -3.17 10.65
C VAL A 45 8.61 -3.56 11.66
N LEU A 46 7.35 -3.68 11.20
CA LEU A 46 6.21 -4.05 12.03
C LEU A 46 6.05 -5.57 12.19
N LYS A 47 6.88 -6.40 11.54
CA LYS A 47 6.73 -7.87 11.49
C LYS A 47 6.55 -8.48 12.88
N LYS A 48 7.40 -8.11 13.84
CA LYS A 48 7.39 -8.69 15.20
C LYS A 48 6.07 -8.48 15.94
N SER A 49 5.35 -7.41 15.64
CA SER A 49 4.09 -7.05 16.30
C SER A 49 2.85 -7.33 15.43
N CYS A 50 3.04 -7.75 14.18
CA CYS A 50 1.96 -8.00 13.25
C CYS A 50 1.26 -9.33 13.54
N LYS A 51 -0.06 -9.32 13.69
CA LYS A 51 -0.87 -10.55 13.87
C LYS A 51 -1.12 -11.32 12.56
N PHE A 52 -0.66 -10.79 11.44
CA PHE A 52 -0.97 -11.29 10.08
C PHE A 52 0.31 -11.50 9.26
N VAL A 53 1.42 -11.85 9.90
CA VAL A 53 2.71 -12.09 9.21
C VAL A 53 2.54 -13.14 8.11
N ASN A 54 3.04 -12.85 6.91
CA ASN A 54 2.99 -13.72 5.73
C ASN A 54 1.59 -14.18 5.29
N GLN A 55 0.52 -13.70 5.94
CA GLN A 55 -0.84 -14.05 5.56
C GLN A 55 -1.21 -13.38 4.24
N SER A 56 -1.74 -14.18 3.31
CA SER A 56 -2.43 -13.69 2.12
C SER A 56 -3.88 -13.33 2.48
N VAL A 57 -4.37 -12.20 1.98
CA VAL A 57 -5.69 -11.64 2.35
C VAL A 57 -6.77 -11.86 1.29
N TRP A 58 -6.42 -12.39 0.12
CA TRP A 58 -7.39 -12.72 -0.92
C TRP A 58 -7.40 -14.19 -1.29
N LYS A 59 -8.62 -14.72 -1.48
CA LYS A 59 -8.83 -16.03 -2.10
C LYS A 59 -8.46 -15.90 -3.59
N LYS A 60 -7.84 -16.95 -4.16
CA LYS A 60 -7.56 -17.05 -5.60
C LYS A 60 -8.82 -16.65 -6.40
N GLY A 61 -8.81 -15.48 -7.05
CA GLY A 61 -9.94 -14.99 -7.85
C GLY A 61 -10.20 -13.48 -7.82
N ALA A 62 -9.75 -12.74 -6.79
CA ALA A 62 -9.88 -11.29 -6.76
C ALA A 62 -8.85 -10.65 -7.71
N LYS A 63 -9.28 -10.26 -8.92
CA LYS A 63 -8.39 -9.70 -9.95
C LYS A 63 -8.27 -8.17 -9.94
N ASN A 64 -9.20 -7.46 -9.29
CA ASN A 64 -9.29 -6.01 -9.37
C ASN A 64 -8.99 -5.35 -8.02
N MET A 65 -8.10 -4.36 -8.04
CA MET A 65 -7.75 -3.55 -6.88
C MET A 65 -8.78 -2.43 -6.72
N ASP A 66 -9.44 -2.38 -5.56
CA ASP A 66 -10.37 -1.30 -5.19
C ASP A 66 -9.62 0.00 -4.92
N LEU A 67 -10.11 1.14 -5.43
CA LEU A 67 -9.55 2.46 -5.13
C LEU A 67 -9.53 2.73 -3.62
N ALA A 68 -10.51 2.26 -2.86
CA ALA A 68 -10.54 2.41 -1.40
C ALA A 68 -9.37 1.68 -0.71
N VAL A 69 -8.86 0.60 -1.32
CA VAL A 69 -7.65 -0.10 -0.83
C VAL A 69 -6.41 0.75 -1.08
N VAL A 70 -6.29 1.34 -2.27
CA VAL A 70 -5.18 2.24 -2.62
C VAL A 70 -5.19 3.48 -1.71
N MET A 71 -6.32 4.18 -1.66
CA MET A 71 -6.52 5.40 -0.87
C MET A 71 -6.15 5.20 0.59
N ARG A 72 -6.56 4.09 1.20
CA ARG A 72 -6.23 3.78 2.60
C ARG A 72 -4.73 3.72 2.84
N VAL A 73 -3.96 3.14 1.92
CA VAL A 73 -2.52 3.00 2.07
C VAL A 73 -1.82 4.32 1.79
N ILE A 74 -2.11 4.97 0.66
CA ILE A 74 -1.40 6.21 0.29
C ILE A 74 -1.70 7.37 1.24
N THR A 75 -2.92 7.45 1.80
CA THR A 75 -3.29 8.50 2.76
C THR A 75 -2.51 8.38 4.07
N LEU A 76 -2.24 7.15 4.53
CA LEU A 76 -1.42 6.96 5.73
C LEU A 76 0.01 7.46 5.54
N TYR A 77 0.59 7.23 4.36
CA TYR A 77 1.92 7.74 4.03
C TYR A 77 1.92 9.26 3.81
N ALA A 78 0.91 9.79 3.13
CA ALA A 78 0.81 11.23 2.84
C ALA A 78 0.63 12.08 4.11
N LEU A 79 -0.13 11.58 5.09
CA LEU A 79 -0.39 12.25 6.36
C LEU A 79 0.67 11.96 7.43
N ASP A 80 1.74 11.22 7.08
CA ASP A 80 2.73 10.71 8.03
C ASP A 80 2.09 9.96 9.24
N ALA A 81 0.92 9.35 9.00
CA ALA A 81 0.14 8.62 10.00
C ALA A 81 0.64 7.18 10.14
N VAL A 82 1.96 7.01 10.18
CA VAL A 82 2.66 5.73 10.28
C VAL A 82 3.42 5.63 11.61
N PRO A 83 3.72 4.41 12.10
CA PRO A 83 4.54 4.26 13.29
C PRO A 83 5.92 4.91 13.12
N SER A 84 6.46 5.55 14.15
CA SER A 84 7.75 6.27 14.11
C SER A 84 8.95 5.39 13.70
N GLN A 85 8.87 4.09 13.96
CA GLN A 85 9.86 3.10 13.51
C GLN A 85 9.83 2.79 12.01
N LEU A 86 8.80 3.25 11.28
CA LEU A 86 8.70 3.07 9.83
C LEU A 86 9.31 4.27 9.12
N GLU A 87 10.52 4.09 8.60
CA GLU A 87 11.14 5.06 7.71
C GLU A 87 10.49 4.99 6.31
N VAL A 88 9.78 6.04 5.93
CA VAL A 88 9.22 6.18 4.59
C VAL A 88 10.26 6.83 3.69
N THR A 89 10.77 6.08 2.71
CA THR A 89 11.79 6.56 1.77
C THR A 89 11.25 7.65 0.86
N ASP A 90 12.13 8.50 0.33
CA ASP A 90 11.74 9.56 -0.60
C ASP A 90 11.12 9.00 -1.88
N ASP A 91 11.54 7.81 -2.34
CA ASP A 91 10.90 7.11 -3.45
C ASP A 91 9.42 6.83 -3.19
N VAL A 92 9.08 6.39 -1.96
CA VAL A 92 7.70 6.14 -1.57
C VAL A 92 6.92 7.45 -1.44
N LYS A 93 7.51 8.49 -0.84
CA LYS A 93 6.87 9.82 -0.74
C LYS A 93 6.57 10.41 -2.12
N ASN A 94 7.53 10.33 -3.02
CA ASN A 94 7.39 10.81 -4.40
C ASN A 94 6.35 10.01 -5.17
N ALA A 95 6.32 8.68 -5.00
CA ALA A 95 5.28 7.82 -5.57
C ALA A 95 3.88 8.17 -5.05
N VAL A 96 3.75 8.38 -3.73
CA VAL A 96 2.48 8.81 -3.11
C VAL A 96 2.04 10.17 -3.65
N SER A 97 2.95 11.14 -3.78
CA SER A 97 2.64 12.46 -4.34
C SER A 97 2.11 12.36 -5.77
N ARG A 98 2.78 11.59 -6.64
CA ARG A 98 2.32 11.38 -8.03
C ARG A 98 0.98 10.68 -8.11
N LEU A 99 0.74 9.69 -7.24
CA LEU A 99 -0.54 8.98 -7.19
C LEU A 99 -1.68 9.91 -6.80
N LEU A 100 -1.48 10.76 -5.79
CA LEU A 100 -2.48 11.74 -5.37
C LEU A 100 -2.75 12.79 -6.46
N GLN A 101 -1.71 13.27 -7.15
CA GLN A 101 -1.86 14.18 -8.28
C GLN A 101 -2.68 13.55 -9.42
N GLU A 102 -2.44 12.28 -9.74
CA GLU A 102 -3.22 11.59 -10.77
C GLU A 102 -4.68 11.39 -10.34
N ILE A 103 -4.94 11.09 -9.05
CA ILE A 103 -6.31 10.97 -8.54
C ILE A 103 -7.07 12.30 -8.70
N ILE A 104 -6.44 13.41 -8.34
CA ILE A 104 -7.05 14.75 -8.50
C ILE A 104 -7.31 15.05 -9.97
N ARG A 105 -6.34 14.78 -10.84
CA ARG A 105 -6.49 14.96 -12.28
C ARG A 105 -7.65 14.14 -12.86
N LEU A 106 -7.83 12.90 -12.40
CA LEU A 106 -8.92 12.04 -12.86
C LEU A 106 -10.28 12.56 -12.38
N ASP A 107 -10.36 13.04 -11.15
CA ASP A 107 -11.57 13.68 -10.59
C ASP A 107 -12.00 14.91 -11.41
N GLU A 108 -11.03 15.74 -11.83
CA GLU A 108 -11.28 16.91 -12.70
C GLU A 108 -11.77 16.54 -14.12
N ILE A 109 -11.42 15.35 -14.61
CA ILE A 109 -11.83 14.87 -15.95
C ILE A 109 -13.22 14.21 -15.91
N GLU A 110 -13.56 13.57 -14.79
CA GLU A 110 -14.83 12.85 -14.62
C GLU A 110 -15.97 13.73 -14.08
N SER A 111 -15.66 14.94 -13.60
CA SER A 111 -16.61 15.97 -13.12
C SER A 111 -17.16 16.85 -14.24
#